data_AF-A0A9E1IDJ1-F1
#
_entry.id   AF-A0A9E1IDJ1-F1
#
_cell.length_a   1.000
_cell.length_b   1.000
_cell.length_c   1.000
_cell.angle_alpha   90.00
_cell.angle_beta   90.00
_cell.angle_gamma   90.00
#
_symmetry.space_group_name_H-M   'P 1'
#
loop_
_entity.id
_entity.type
_entity.pdbx_description
1 polymer ?
#
loop_
_entity_poly.entity_id
_entity_poly.type
_entity_poly.pdbx_seq_one_letter_code
_entity_poly.pdbx_strand_id
1 'polypeptide(L)'
;MYGFWFVSLLSVGCTPSDDHTVEGYRPSLTMLRTGEVVVDEPPPIPEDLFIPGVVVNQEDYVLPGEMRSATMPTDLTAMEELDDPSPLTEHQEDALYAYAAGIGSVFDENAEQRLEYDDVVQGSIGDCYFVAALSSVFYADKSGDISSGMIREVHNVNGEVTRYVVRFYDAYGRPQDIEVDADLVRKNGRVLYARSADTEFQDEEWGISLVEKAYAEWHGNYDKIGNGGFVGDALQALTGATANYRRLNSLTDAALMGQIQSTCEANRPVTASTHGKDSGVDYEGTGVYAWHAYTVLGADDDGVHLRNPWGRTEPAGNGPDDGIFQLDLGEFRRLYKAVAFGGGTSPDTTAPFGVVLTAGDVIDEQALVRFTATGDDGMRGLAAKYDVRISKEPIEDEADFEDATPIPAADPQSPGTEEQIAVPVESPEVWVALRVLDEVGNASRISDTVLLRGDAAPEMIQFDVEDGEDGWEATGLFHRSTRQAISGEKSWWFGDPETGDYNTGERVKGSLTSPVLDLVGMSAPRLSWNHVLAVEINSQYDIAVVETATEAGEYQDWDVVWEKDTTTKDFKLQEAELLDVGGQKVMVRFRFDSVDSGYNSYEGWLIDDITIYEPSE
;
A
#
# COMPACT_ATOMS: atom_id res chain seq x y z
N MET A 1 -49.05 45.46 70.49
CA MET A 1 -48.80 44.33 69.58
C MET A 1 -47.28 44.21 69.53
N TYR A 2 -46.77 43.42 70.48
CA TYR A 2 -45.43 43.50 71.08
C TYR A 2 -44.50 42.46 70.42
N GLY A 3 -43.20 42.64 70.25
CA GLY A 3 -42.30 43.71 70.64
C GLY A 3 -40.89 43.41 70.10
N PHE A 4 -40.13 44.48 69.86
CA PHE A 4 -38.73 44.48 69.44
C PHE A 4 -37.76 43.93 70.52
N TRP A 5 -36.58 43.46 70.06
CA TRP A 5 -35.20 43.76 70.53
C TRP A 5 -34.26 42.58 70.93
N PHE A 6 -33.00 42.71 70.46
CA PHE A 6 -31.68 42.29 70.97
C PHE A 6 -31.16 40.81 70.90
N VAL A 7 -30.21 40.60 69.97
CA VAL A 7 -28.77 40.23 70.13
C VAL A 7 -28.32 38.92 70.83
N SER A 8 -27.46 38.20 70.07
CA SER A 8 -26.34 37.28 70.42
C SER A 8 -26.59 35.94 71.11
N LEU A 9 -26.17 34.84 70.45
CA LEU A 9 -24.93 34.10 70.72
C LEU A 9 -24.79 32.84 69.83
N LEU A 10 -23.63 32.75 69.14
CA LEU A 10 -22.84 31.56 68.78
C LEU A 10 -23.40 30.41 67.91
N SER A 11 -22.74 30.28 66.74
CA SER A 11 -22.13 29.04 66.19
C SER A 11 -23.08 28.00 65.58
N VAL A 12 -22.89 27.40 64.40
CA VAL A 12 -21.91 27.42 63.28
C VAL A 12 -22.77 27.02 62.06
N GLY A 13 -22.89 27.82 61.00
CA GLY A 13 -22.04 27.72 59.81
C GLY A 13 -22.62 26.77 58.76
N CYS A 14 -23.47 27.31 57.88
CA CYS A 14 -23.93 26.80 56.58
C CYS A 14 -23.86 28.07 55.70
N THR A 15 -23.28 28.19 54.50
CA THR A 15 -23.15 27.38 53.27
C THR A 15 -22.06 28.09 52.39
N PRO A 16 -22.01 27.93 51.05
CA PRO A 16 -21.48 26.81 50.26
C PRO A 16 -20.35 27.26 49.29
N SER A 17 -19.33 26.45 49.06
CA SER A 17 -18.54 26.45 47.81
C SER A 17 -17.45 25.39 47.87
N ASP A 18 -17.09 24.93 46.67
CA ASP A 18 -15.86 24.25 46.29
C ASP A 18 -15.83 22.72 46.42
N ASP A 19 -15.89 22.12 45.23
CA ASP A 19 -14.82 21.27 44.70
C ASP A 19 -14.32 20.15 45.62
N HIS A 20 -14.89 18.95 45.45
CA HIS A 20 -14.21 17.73 45.83
C HIS A 20 -14.28 16.75 44.65
N THR A 21 -13.18 16.76 43.91
CA THR A 21 -12.66 15.63 43.14
C THR A 21 -12.84 14.34 43.94
N VAL A 22 -13.57 13.39 43.36
CA VAL A 22 -13.47 12.00 43.80
C VAL A 22 -12.16 11.48 43.21
N GLU A 23 -11.07 11.62 43.96
CA GLU A 23 -9.87 10.80 43.75
C GLU A 23 -10.29 9.34 43.92
N GLY A 24 -10.56 8.69 42.79
CA GLY A 24 -10.73 7.24 42.72
C GLY A 24 -9.45 6.58 43.22
N TYR A 25 -9.60 5.78 44.27
CA TYR A 25 -8.53 4.97 44.84
C TYR A 25 -7.95 4.06 43.75
N ARG A 26 -6.76 4.40 43.26
CA ARG A 26 -5.90 3.50 42.49
C ARG A 26 -5.00 2.79 43.50
N PRO A 27 -5.05 1.46 43.66
CA PRO A 27 -3.91 0.78 44.23
C PRO A 27 -2.80 0.81 43.18
N SER A 28 -1.86 1.75 43.30
CA SER A 28 -0.63 1.72 42.50
C SER A 28 0.26 0.58 42.97
N LEU A 29 1.26 0.20 42.15
CA LEU A 29 2.30 -0.76 42.51
C LEU A 29 2.97 -0.41 43.87
N THR A 30 2.92 0.87 44.25
CA THR A 30 3.34 1.41 45.55
C THR A 30 2.53 0.87 46.75
N MET A 31 1.24 0.58 46.62
CA MET A 31 0.39 0.03 47.70
C MET A 31 0.65 -1.47 47.94
N LEU A 32 1.06 -2.23 46.91
CA LEU A 32 1.43 -3.65 47.03
C LEU A 32 2.82 -3.83 47.66
N ARG A 33 3.73 -2.84 47.52
CA ARG A 33 5.07 -2.84 48.16
C ARG A 33 5.04 -2.83 49.70
N THR A 34 3.92 -2.47 50.34
CA THR A 34 3.83 -2.29 51.81
C THR A 34 3.08 -3.41 52.55
N GLY A 35 2.48 -4.38 51.86
CA GLY A 35 1.95 -5.60 52.49
C GLY A 35 0.68 -5.47 53.34
N GLU A 36 -0.15 -4.44 53.17
CA GLU A 36 -1.47 -4.35 53.83
C GLU A 36 -2.60 -4.52 52.82
N VAL A 37 -3.27 -5.67 52.85
CA VAL A 37 -4.59 -5.89 52.23
C VAL A 37 -5.60 -6.08 53.36
N VAL A 38 -6.51 -5.12 53.55
CA VAL A 38 -7.65 -5.23 54.45
C VAL A 38 -8.85 -5.70 53.63
N VAL A 39 -9.43 -6.85 53.99
CA VAL A 39 -10.66 -7.38 53.38
C VAL A 39 -11.82 -7.00 54.29
N ASP A 40 -12.72 -6.11 53.83
CA ASP A 40 -14.02 -5.91 54.47
C ASP A 40 -15.11 -6.66 53.69
N GLU A 41 -16.06 -7.23 54.42
CA GLU A 41 -17.07 -8.20 53.94
C GLU A 41 -17.91 -7.71 52.73
N PRO A 42 -18.28 -8.60 51.79
CA PRO A 42 -19.00 -8.20 50.59
C PRO A 42 -20.45 -7.80 50.87
N PRO A 43 -21.00 -6.74 50.23
CA PRO A 43 -22.42 -6.43 50.27
C PRO A 43 -23.23 -7.40 49.38
N PRO A 44 -24.51 -7.66 49.71
CA PRO A 44 -25.38 -8.53 48.90
C PRO A 44 -25.84 -7.80 47.63
N ILE A 45 -25.78 -8.45 46.46
CA ILE A 45 -26.26 -7.89 45.19
C ILE A 45 -27.60 -8.56 44.78
N PRO A 46 -28.64 -7.77 44.43
CA PRO A 46 -29.94 -8.25 43.94
C PRO A 46 -29.91 -8.90 42.54
N GLU A 47 -30.83 -9.86 42.31
CA GLU A 47 -30.93 -10.76 41.14
C GLU A 47 -31.31 -10.09 39.80
N ASP A 48 -31.53 -8.78 39.73
CA ASP A 48 -32.15 -8.09 38.59
C ASP A 48 -31.18 -7.35 37.65
N LEU A 49 -29.86 -7.53 37.81
CA LEU A 49 -28.82 -6.97 36.91
C LEU A 49 -28.10 -8.02 36.05
N PHE A 50 -28.60 -9.26 35.98
CA PHE A 50 -28.09 -10.27 35.06
C PHE A 50 -28.52 -9.98 33.60
N ILE A 51 -27.54 -9.76 32.72
CA ILE A 51 -27.74 -9.82 31.26
C ILE A 51 -27.77 -11.31 30.85
N PRO A 52 -28.75 -11.78 30.05
CA PRO A 52 -28.89 -13.20 29.75
C PRO A 52 -27.78 -13.70 28.82
N GLY A 53 -27.06 -14.76 29.23
CA GLY A 53 -26.18 -15.53 28.36
C GLY A 53 -25.01 -16.26 29.03
N VAL A 54 -24.61 -15.85 30.23
CA VAL A 54 -23.56 -16.54 31.02
C VAL A 54 -24.23 -17.23 32.20
N VAL A 55 -24.41 -18.55 32.12
CA VAL A 55 -24.73 -19.37 33.29
C VAL A 55 -23.43 -19.61 34.03
N VAL A 56 -23.20 -18.87 35.12
CA VAL A 56 -22.19 -19.24 36.12
C VAL A 56 -22.85 -20.28 37.02
N ASN A 57 -22.34 -21.51 37.03
CA ASN A 57 -22.86 -22.53 37.93
C ASN A 57 -22.43 -22.19 39.36
N GLN A 58 -23.38 -22.21 40.29
CA GLN A 58 -23.17 -21.91 41.70
C GLN A 58 -22.25 -22.95 42.41
N GLU A 59 -21.97 -24.08 41.75
CA GLU A 59 -21.11 -25.16 42.26
C GLU A 59 -19.61 -24.88 42.10
N ASP A 60 -19.21 -23.87 41.32
CA ASP A 60 -17.80 -23.46 41.14
C ASP A 60 -17.27 -22.59 42.30
N TYR A 61 -18.08 -22.37 43.35
CA TYR A 61 -17.66 -21.74 44.60
C TYR A 61 -17.14 -22.78 45.59
N VAL A 62 -15.84 -23.08 45.53
CA VAL A 62 -15.16 -23.81 46.62
C VAL A 62 -14.85 -22.83 47.75
N LEU A 63 -15.51 -23.00 48.90
CA LEU A 63 -15.20 -22.25 50.13
C LEU A 63 -13.80 -22.59 50.66
N PRO A 64 -13.04 -21.61 51.21
CA PRO A 64 -11.63 -21.78 51.53
C PRO A 64 -11.48 -22.64 52.79
N GLY A 65 -11.17 -23.91 52.58
CA GLY A 65 -11.06 -24.91 53.64
C GLY A 65 -9.88 -25.86 53.45
N GLU A 66 -8.81 -25.46 52.76
CA GLU A 66 -7.47 -26.08 52.83
C GLU A 66 -6.53 -25.27 51.93
N MET A 67 -5.81 -24.30 52.52
CA MET A 67 -4.72 -23.61 51.82
C MET A 67 -3.62 -24.64 51.49
N ARG A 68 -3.54 -25.04 50.22
CA ARG A 68 -2.30 -25.58 49.67
C ARG A 68 -1.31 -24.42 49.53
N SER A 69 -0.06 -24.69 49.86
CA SER A 69 1.05 -23.74 49.80
C SER A 69 1.20 -23.24 48.37
N ALA A 70 0.72 -22.02 48.07
CA ALA A 70 0.99 -21.32 46.83
C ALA A 70 2.49 -21.05 46.73
N THR A 71 3.06 -21.22 45.54
CA THR A 71 4.39 -20.76 45.18
C THR A 71 4.45 -19.24 45.41
N MET A 72 5.60 -18.71 45.84
CA MET A 72 5.70 -17.29 46.21
C MET A 72 5.35 -16.41 45.00
N PRO A 73 4.54 -15.35 45.16
CA PRO A 73 4.28 -14.42 44.06
C PRO A 73 5.61 -13.88 43.51
N THR A 74 5.68 -13.71 42.19
CA THR A 74 6.82 -13.06 41.53
C THR A 74 7.17 -11.76 42.25
N ASP A 75 8.46 -11.56 42.57
CA ASP A 75 8.91 -10.34 43.25
C ASP A 75 8.88 -9.15 42.28
N LEU A 76 7.75 -8.46 42.25
CA LEU A 76 7.52 -7.29 41.39
C LEU A 76 7.95 -5.97 42.07
N THR A 77 8.69 -6.03 43.19
CA THR A 77 9.07 -4.81 43.91
C THR A 77 9.99 -3.89 43.10
N ALA A 78 10.76 -4.44 42.17
CA ALA A 78 11.64 -3.72 41.26
C ALA A 78 10.95 -3.18 40.00
N MET A 79 9.67 -3.50 39.76
CA MET A 79 8.94 -3.07 38.56
C MET A 79 8.84 -1.54 38.49
N GLU A 80 9.13 -0.99 37.31
CA GLU A 80 8.84 0.38 36.92
C GLU A 80 7.33 0.53 36.72
N GLU A 81 6.79 1.71 37.01
CA GLU A 81 5.38 2.02 36.75
C GLU A 81 5.33 2.85 35.46
N LEU A 82 4.71 2.26 34.44
CA LEU A 82 4.57 2.83 33.11
C LEU A 82 3.14 3.37 32.93
N ASP A 83 2.94 4.21 31.92
CA ASP A 83 1.58 4.61 31.57
C ASP A 83 0.84 3.41 30.96
N ASP A 84 -0.36 3.15 31.46
CA ASP A 84 -1.20 2.06 30.98
C ASP A 84 -2.18 2.52 29.88
N PRO A 85 -2.45 1.67 28.88
CA PRO A 85 -3.52 1.93 27.93
C PRO A 85 -4.86 2.01 28.66
N SER A 86 -5.71 2.96 28.29
CA SER A 86 -7.03 3.06 28.92
C SER A 86 -7.86 1.79 28.65
N PRO A 87 -8.56 1.22 29.66
CA PRO A 87 -9.53 0.14 29.45
C PRO A 87 -10.64 0.58 28.49
N LEU A 88 -11.42 -0.36 27.93
CA LEU A 88 -12.61 -0.05 27.14
C LEU A 88 -13.50 0.96 27.87
N THR A 89 -14.01 1.96 27.13
CA THR A 89 -14.85 3.03 27.69
C THR A 89 -16.05 2.47 28.47
N GLU A 90 -16.69 1.40 27.97
CA GLU A 90 -17.82 0.74 28.65
C GLU A 90 -17.45 0.06 29.97
N HIS A 91 -16.16 -0.26 30.16
CA HIS A 91 -15.64 -0.81 31.40
C HIS A 91 -15.14 0.30 32.34
N GLN A 92 -15.07 1.57 31.96
CA GLN A 92 -14.58 2.60 32.88
C GLN A 92 -15.63 3.06 33.91
N GLU A 93 -16.93 2.83 33.67
CA GLU A 93 -18.02 3.33 34.53
C GLU A 93 -18.42 2.36 35.66
N ASP A 94 -18.06 1.09 35.56
CA ASP A 94 -18.28 0.07 36.59
C ASP A 94 -17.11 0.18 37.61
N ALA A 95 -17.40 0.48 38.88
CA ALA A 95 -16.44 0.90 39.92
C ALA A 95 -15.38 -0.14 40.39
N LEU A 96 -14.85 -0.98 39.50
CA LEU A 96 -14.13 -2.21 39.85
C LEU A 96 -12.88 -2.53 39.02
N TYR A 97 -12.33 -1.58 38.25
CA TYR A 97 -11.12 -1.80 37.45
C TYR A 97 -9.93 -1.03 38.02
N ALA A 98 -9.23 -1.67 38.95
CA ALA A 98 -7.87 -1.30 39.26
C ALA A 98 -6.97 -2.09 38.32
N TYR A 99 -6.12 -1.38 37.57
CA TYR A 99 -4.88 -1.95 37.12
C TYR A 99 -4.14 -2.51 38.34
N ALA A 100 -3.81 -3.79 38.30
CA ALA A 100 -3.06 -4.43 39.36
C ALA A 100 -2.13 -5.47 38.77
N ALA A 101 -0.93 -5.53 39.36
CA ALA A 101 0.13 -6.45 39.02
C ALA A 101 -0.36 -7.88 38.73
N GLY A 102 0.25 -8.51 37.73
CA GLY A 102 0.18 -9.95 37.51
C GLY A 102 0.56 -10.71 38.79
N ILE A 103 -0.14 -11.81 39.07
CA ILE A 103 0.13 -12.70 40.19
C ILE A 103 0.47 -14.07 39.61
N GLY A 104 1.61 -14.66 39.96
CA GLY A 104 2.15 -15.85 39.27
C GLY A 104 3.22 -15.49 38.24
N SER A 105 3.43 -16.31 37.22
CA SER A 105 4.56 -16.24 36.28
C SER A 105 4.15 -15.83 34.85
N VAL A 106 5.10 -15.31 34.07
CA VAL A 106 4.86 -14.94 32.66
C VAL A 106 4.55 -16.17 31.80
N PHE A 107 5.17 -17.30 32.11
CA PHE A 107 4.98 -18.60 31.47
C PHE A 107 4.59 -19.63 32.53
N ASP A 108 3.88 -20.69 32.15
CA ASP A 108 3.65 -21.86 33.02
C ASP A 108 4.99 -22.39 33.57
N GLU A 109 5.08 -22.59 34.88
CA GLU A 109 6.25 -23.16 35.55
C GLU A 109 6.49 -24.63 35.17
N ASN A 110 5.47 -25.33 34.64
CA ASN A 110 5.53 -26.72 34.19
C ASN A 110 5.73 -26.87 32.68
N ALA A 111 5.58 -25.80 31.89
CA ALA A 111 5.81 -25.80 30.44
C ALA A 111 7.27 -25.50 30.09
N GLU A 112 7.64 -25.63 28.80
CA GLU A 112 8.98 -25.32 28.26
C GLU A 112 9.31 -23.81 28.25
N GLN A 113 8.78 -23.00 29.19
CA GLN A 113 8.89 -21.54 29.22
C GLN A 113 8.42 -20.88 27.91
N ARG A 114 7.25 -21.30 27.43
CA ARG A 114 6.62 -20.78 26.21
C ARG A 114 5.12 -20.59 26.42
N LEU A 115 4.52 -19.71 25.64
CA LEU A 115 3.06 -19.54 25.60
C LEU A 115 2.42 -20.61 24.71
N GLU A 116 1.42 -21.33 25.20
CA GLU A 116 0.75 -22.37 24.40
C GLU A 116 -0.51 -21.84 23.72
N TYR A 117 -0.89 -22.48 22.62
CA TYR A 117 -1.96 -21.99 21.75
C TYR A 117 -3.35 -22.17 22.35
N ASP A 118 -3.51 -23.18 23.20
CA ASP A 118 -4.71 -23.57 23.94
C ASP A 118 -4.88 -22.77 25.23
N ASP A 119 -3.81 -22.14 25.75
CA ASP A 119 -3.89 -21.15 26.82
C ASP A 119 -4.54 -19.85 26.36
N VAL A 120 -4.49 -19.53 25.07
CA VAL A 120 -4.95 -18.23 24.58
C VAL A 120 -6.48 -18.12 24.66
N VAL A 121 -7.00 -17.46 25.69
CA VAL A 121 -8.44 -17.26 25.92
C VAL A 121 -8.80 -15.78 25.88
N GLN A 122 -9.73 -15.43 24.99
CA GLN A 122 -10.29 -14.09 24.87
C GLN A 122 -11.14 -13.74 26.10
N GLY A 123 -10.95 -12.53 26.61
CA GLY A 123 -11.72 -12.00 27.73
C GLY A 123 -12.95 -11.19 27.30
N SER A 124 -13.32 -10.21 28.11
CA SER A 124 -14.47 -9.33 27.87
C SER A 124 -14.12 -8.17 26.93
N ILE A 125 -13.72 -8.47 25.69
CA ILE A 125 -13.38 -7.48 24.66
C ILE A 125 -13.63 -8.05 23.26
N GLY A 126 -13.97 -7.19 22.29
CA GLY A 126 -14.30 -7.57 20.90
C GLY A 126 -13.10 -7.72 19.96
N ASP A 127 -11.98 -8.25 20.43
CA ASP A 127 -10.70 -8.35 19.71
C ASP A 127 -10.39 -9.77 19.19
N CYS A 128 -11.43 -10.61 19.02
CA CYS A 128 -11.29 -12.01 18.58
C CYS A 128 -10.34 -12.24 17.41
N TYR A 129 -10.20 -11.28 16.50
CA TYR A 129 -9.26 -11.33 15.37
C TYR A 129 -7.80 -11.43 15.83
N PHE A 130 -7.43 -10.72 16.89
CA PHE A 130 -6.10 -10.72 17.48
C PHE A 130 -5.88 -12.00 18.27
N VAL A 131 -6.82 -12.37 19.13
CA VAL A 131 -6.70 -13.57 19.99
C VAL A 131 -6.66 -14.87 19.16
N ALA A 132 -7.48 -14.98 18.11
CA ALA A 132 -7.41 -16.11 17.18
C ALA A 132 -6.09 -16.14 16.39
N ALA A 133 -5.59 -14.98 15.96
CA ALA A 133 -4.30 -14.88 15.30
C ALA A 133 -3.16 -15.32 16.24
N LEU A 134 -3.15 -14.84 17.48
CA LEU A 134 -2.17 -15.21 18.51
C LEU A 134 -2.15 -16.71 18.78
N SER A 135 -3.32 -17.31 19.02
CA SER A 135 -3.48 -18.76 19.17
C SER A 135 -2.97 -19.50 17.92
N SER A 136 -3.29 -19.04 16.71
CA SER A 136 -2.81 -19.69 15.48
C SER A 136 -1.29 -19.61 15.29
N VAL A 137 -0.65 -18.52 15.72
CA VAL A 137 0.80 -18.32 15.67
C VAL A 137 1.49 -19.27 16.63
N PHE A 138 1.04 -19.35 17.89
CA PHE A 138 1.60 -20.30 18.86
C PHE A 138 1.36 -21.75 18.45
N TYR A 139 0.23 -22.05 17.80
CA TYR A 139 0.00 -23.39 17.26
C TYR A 139 0.99 -23.74 16.14
N ALA A 140 1.29 -22.78 15.27
CA ALA A 140 2.23 -22.94 14.16
C ALA A 140 3.69 -22.96 14.62
N ASP A 141 4.02 -22.33 15.74
CA ASP A 141 5.38 -22.15 16.26
C ASP A 141 5.96 -23.43 16.90
N LYS A 142 6.22 -24.46 16.09
CA LYS A 142 6.76 -25.74 16.57
C LYS A 142 8.20 -25.64 17.11
N SER A 143 8.96 -24.61 16.73
CA SER A 143 10.31 -24.36 17.25
C SER A 143 10.29 -23.66 18.60
N GLY A 144 9.21 -22.94 18.92
CA GLY A 144 9.06 -22.17 20.14
C GLY A 144 9.71 -20.78 20.08
N ASP A 145 10.19 -20.35 18.92
CA ASP A 145 10.98 -19.13 18.79
C ASP A 145 10.12 -17.88 19.05
N ILE A 146 8.86 -17.90 18.62
CA ILE A 146 7.91 -16.81 18.87
C ILE A 146 7.35 -16.93 20.28
N SER A 147 6.79 -18.10 20.62
CA SER A 147 6.08 -18.34 21.88
C SER A 147 6.95 -18.20 23.13
N SER A 148 8.27 -18.39 23.02
CA SER A 148 9.21 -18.10 24.12
C SER A 148 9.90 -16.73 24.00
N GLY A 149 10.06 -16.22 22.77
CA GLY A 149 10.85 -15.01 22.50
C GLY A 149 10.05 -13.71 22.38
N MET A 150 8.71 -13.79 22.28
CA MET A 150 7.82 -12.65 22.09
C MET A 150 7.85 -11.67 23.27
N ILE A 151 8.01 -12.19 24.49
CA ILE A 151 8.11 -11.40 25.72
C ILE A 151 9.56 -11.45 26.21
N ARG A 152 10.17 -10.28 26.42
CA ARG A 152 11.51 -10.16 26.96
C ARG A 152 11.52 -9.36 28.25
N GLU A 153 12.17 -9.91 29.26
CA GLU A 153 12.42 -9.21 30.53
C GLU A 153 13.50 -8.14 30.37
N VAL A 154 13.29 -6.99 31.01
CA VAL A 154 14.30 -5.95 31.19
C VAL A 154 14.75 -5.98 32.64
N HIS A 155 16.06 -6.10 32.87
CA HIS A 155 16.62 -6.22 34.21
C HIS A 155 17.41 -4.97 34.61
N ASN A 156 17.33 -4.59 35.89
CA ASN A 156 18.21 -3.58 36.45
C ASN A 156 19.62 -4.12 36.72
N VAL A 157 20.50 -3.27 37.26
CA VAL A 157 21.89 -3.61 37.60
C VAL A 157 22.05 -4.72 38.65
N ASN A 158 20.99 -5.01 39.41
CA ASN A 158 20.96 -6.09 40.41
C ASN A 158 20.40 -7.39 39.82
N GLY A 159 19.94 -7.39 38.57
CA GLY A 159 19.32 -8.53 37.90
C GLY A 159 17.82 -8.68 38.15
N GLU A 160 17.17 -7.72 38.80
CA GLU A 160 15.72 -7.74 39.06
C GLU A 160 14.95 -7.23 37.83
N VAL A 161 13.83 -7.87 37.49
CA VAL A 161 12.97 -7.46 36.36
C VAL A 161 12.30 -6.13 36.68
N THR A 162 12.43 -5.16 35.78
CA THR A 162 11.85 -3.82 35.92
C THR A 162 10.70 -3.54 34.96
N ARG A 163 10.64 -4.21 33.82
CA ARG A 163 9.53 -4.14 32.86
C ARG A 163 9.68 -5.25 31.81
N TYR A 164 8.67 -5.38 30.96
CA TYR A 164 8.64 -6.32 29.84
C TYR A 164 8.66 -5.58 28.51
N VAL A 165 9.22 -6.24 27.49
CA VAL A 165 9.16 -5.80 26.10
C VAL A 165 8.46 -6.87 25.30
N VAL A 166 7.37 -6.50 24.61
CA VAL A 166 6.68 -7.38 23.67
C VAL A 166 7.01 -6.94 22.25
N ARG A 167 7.41 -7.89 21.41
CA ARG A 167 7.74 -7.61 20.00
C ARG A 167 6.55 -7.84 19.06
N PHE A 168 6.26 -6.82 18.27
CA PHE A 168 5.36 -6.87 17.10
C PHE A 168 6.10 -6.43 15.84
N TYR A 169 5.38 -6.37 14.73
CA TYR A 169 5.86 -5.90 13.44
C TYR A 169 4.84 -4.96 12.80
N ASP A 170 5.28 -3.88 12.19
CA ASP A 170 4.37 -2.99 11.47
C ASP A 170 3.95 -3.55 10.10
N ALA A 171 3.11 -2.81 9.37
CA ALA A 171 2.61 -3.20 8.05
C ALA A 171 3.70 -3.41 6.99
N TYR A 172 4.94 -2.97 7.26
CA TYR A 172 6.11 -3.17 6.41
C TYR A 172 7.04 -4.29 6.93
N GLY A 173 6.62 -5.05 7.95
CA GLY A 173 7.43 -6.10 8.56
C GLY A 173 8.55 -5.58 9.46
N ARG A 174 8.53 -4.30 9.88
CA ARG A 174 9.59 -3.73 10.72
C ARG A 174 9.29 -3.98 12.20
N PRO A 175 10.26 -4.49 12.99
CA PRO A 175 10.02 -4.83 14.39
C PRO A 175 9.68 -3.60 15.23
N GLN A 176 8.70 -3.75 16.11
CA GLN A 176 8.22 -2.77 17.09
C GLN A 176 8.34 -3.39 18.49
N ASP A 177 9.16 -2.79 19.34
CA ASP A 177 9.35 -3.21 20.73
C ASP A 177 8.50 -2.33 21.64
N ILE A 178 7.50 -2.92 22.27
CA ILE A 178 6.55 -2.20 23.13
C ILE A 178 6.87 -2.54 24.59
N GLU A 179 7.21 -1.51 25.36
CA GLU A 179 7.51 -1.67 26.79
C GLU A 179 6.23 -1.58 27.61
N VAL A 180 5.99 -2.57 28.48
CA VAL A 180 4.84 -2.62 29.39
C VAL A 180 5.29 -3.08 30.77
N ASP A 181 4.62 -2.60 31.81
CA ASP A 181 4.76 -3.14 33.15
C ASP A 181 3.75 -4.28 33.39
N ALA A 182 3.69 -4.75 34.63
CA ALA A 182 2.88 -5.89 35.03
C ALA A 182 1.42 -5.60 35.36
N ASP A 183 0.97 -4.35 35.25
CA ASP A 183 -0.37 -3.99 35.68
C ASP A 183 -1.40 -4.43 34.63
N LEU A 184 -2.43 -5.18 35.06
CA LEU A 184 -3.47 -5.70 34.16
C LEU A 184 -4.86 -5.23 34.57
N VAL A 185 -5.74 -5.08 33.58
CA VAL A 185 -7.15 -4.72 33.82
C VAL A 185 -7.87 -5.90 34.47
N ARG A 186 -8.43 -5.68 35.66
CA ARG A 186 -9.12 -6.71 36.44
C ARG A 186 -10.55 -6.35 36.79
N LYS A 187 -11.41 -7.36 36.94
CA LYS A 187 -12.74 -7.25 37.55
C LYS A 187 -12.88 -8.29 38.66
N ASN A 188 -13.23 -7.86 39.87
CA ASN A 188 -13.34 -8.74 41.04
C ASN A 188 -12.06 -9.59 41.28
N GLY A 189 -10.89 -8.99 41.06
CA GLY A 189 -9.58 -9.64 41.25
C GLY A 189 -9.11 -10.55 40.11
N ARG A 190 -9.91 -10.78 39.06
CA ARG A 190 -9.54 -11.60 37.89
C ARG A 190 -9.22 -10.75 36.68
N VAL A 191 -8.27 -11.17 35.85
CA VAL A 191 -7.97 -10.50 34.56
C VAL A 191 -9.20 -10.47 33.66
N LEU A 192 -9.53 -9.29 33.18
CA LEU A 192 -10.77 -9.03 32.42
C LEU A 192 -10.65 -9.43 30.95
N TYR A 193 -9.52 -9.10 30.32
CA TYR A 193 -9.28 -9.29 28.90
C TYR A 193 -8.56 -10.62 28.62
N ALA A 194 -7.76 -10.73 27.56
CA ALA A 194 -7.10 -11.98 27.19
C ALA A 194 -6.26 -12.53 28.35
N ARG A 195 -6.29 -13.85 28.53
CA ARG A 195 -5.65 -14.56 29.64
C ARG A 195 -5.38 -16.02 29.28
N SER A 196 -4.57 -16.71 30.11
CA SER A 196 -4.36 -18.16 30.02
C SER A 196 -5.65 -18.94 30.33
N ALA A 197 -5.84 -20.11 29.70
CA ALA A 197 -6.91 -21.06 30.04
C ALA A 197 -6.72 -21.62 31.46
N ASP A 198 -5.46 -21.75 31.88
CA ASP A 198 -5.05 -22.27 33.18
C ASP A 198 -4.99 -21.19 34.28
N THR A 199 -5.54 -20.01 34.02
CA THR A 199 -5.62 -18.91 35.00
C THR A 199 -6.38 -19.36 36.26
N GLU A 200 -5.66 -19.68 37.34
CA GLU A 200 -6.23 -19.95 38.66
C GLU A 200 -6.24 -18.69 39.54
N PHE A 201 -7.17 -18.65 40.50
CA PHE A 201 -7.23 -17.54 41.46
C PHE A 201 -5.98 -17.54 42.34
N GLN A 202 -5.12 -16.54 42.16
CA GLN A 202 -3.82 -16.35 42.85
C GLN A 202 -2.62 -17.12 42.28
N ASP A 203 -2.79 -17.79 41.14
CA ASP A 203 -1.71 -18.44 40.39
C ASP A 203 -2.03 -18.28 38.90
N GLU A 204 -1.81 -17.07 38.37
CA GLU A 204 -2.19 -16.72 37.02
C GLU A 204 -0.96 -16.74 36.10
N GLU A 205 -1.13 -17.31 34.91
CA GLU A 205 -0.21 -17.12 33.80
C GLU A 205 -0.64 -15.88 33.01
N TRP A 206 0.21 -14.86 33.03
CA TRP A 206 -0.16 -13.53 32.57
C TRP A 206 0.56 -13.10 31.29
N GLY A 207 1.34 -13.98 30.66
CA GLY A 207 2.01 -13.70 29.39
C GLY A 207 1.03 -13.35 28.27
N ILE A 208 -0.11 -14.05 28.17
CA ILE A 208 -1.17 -13.72 27.19
C ILE A 208 -1.72 -12.30 27.43
N SER A 209 -1.98 -11.96 28.69
CA SER A 209 -2.49 -10.66 29.10
C SER A 209 -1.50 -9.53 28.80
N LEU A 210 -0.19 -9.78 28.98
CA LEU A 210 0.87 -8.84 28.64
C LEU A 210 0.95 -8.57 27.13
N VAL A 211 0.82 -9.62 26.32
CA VAL A 211 0.85 -9.49 24.85
C VAL A 211 -0.31 -8.63 24.37
N GLU A 212 -1.52 -8.87 24.85
CA GLU A 212 -2.70 -8.05 24.51
C GLU A 212 -2.56 -6.60 25.02
N LYS A 213 -2.06 -6.40 26.25
CA LYS A 213 -1.78 -5.07 26.79
C LYS A 213 -0.80 -4.29 25.91
N ALA A 214 0.30 -4.90 25.52
CA ALA A 214 1.28 -4.27 24.65
C ALA A 214 0.71 -3.95 23.26
N TYR A 215 -0.17 -4.82 22.74
CA TYR A 215 -0.88 -4.55 21.50
C TYR A 215 -1.83 -3.36 21.63
N ALA A 216 -2.58 -3.27 22.74
CA ALA A 216 -3.44 -2.12 23.05
C ALA A 216 -2.64 -0.82 23.18
N GLU A 217 -1.48 -0.86 23.85
CA GLU A 217 -0.58 0.29 24.02
C GLU A 217 -0.06 0.79 22.66
N TRP A 218 0.42 -0.11 21.80
CA TRP A 218 0.90 0.24 20.47
C TRP A 218 -0.17 0.87 19.58
N HIS A 219 -1.41 0.37 19.69
CA HIS A 219 -2.56 0.88 18.95
C HIS A 219 -3.27 2.06 19.63
N GLY A 220 -2.84 2.43 20.84
CA GLY A 220 -3.22 3.62 21.60
C GLY A 220 -4.18 3.41 22.76
N ASN A 221 -5.00 2.34 22.80
CA ASN A 221 -5.78 1.85 23.96
C ASN A 221 -6.68 0.65 23.59
N TYR A 222 -7.37 0.08 24.59
CA TYR A 222 -8.28 -1.04 24.38
C TYR A 222 -9.50 -0.72 23.51
N ASP A 223 -10.01 0.52 23.47
CA ASP A 223 -11.10 0.89 22.53
C ASP A 223 -10.65 0.80 21.07
N LYS A 224 -9.34 0.95 20.79
CA LYS A 224 -8.80 0.83 19.44
C LYS A 224 -8.74 -0.60 18.93
N ILE A 225 -8.52 -1.57 19.82
CA ILE A 225 -8.42 -2.98 19.45
C ILE A 225 -9.72 -3.76 19.71
N GLY A 226 -10.60 -3.27 20.58
CA GLY A 226 -11.78 -4.00 21.06
C GLY A 226 -13.06 -3.86 20.24
N ASN A 227 -13.02 -3.18 19.10
CA ASN A 227 -14.18 -2.94 18.24
C ASN A 227 -14.12 -3.73 16.91
N GLY A 228 -13.42 -4.87 16.91
CA GLY A 228 -13.16 -5.69 15.74
C GLY A 228 -11.94 -5.24 14.94
N GLY A 229 -11.48 -6.12 14.05
CA GLY A 229 -10.27 -5.94 13.25
C GLY A 229 -10.12 -7.05 12.21
N PHE A 230 -8.98 -7.06 11.50
CA PHE A 230 -8.70 -8.03 10.47
C PHE A 230 -7.64 -9.03 10.94
N VAL A 231 -7.96 -10.33 10.87
CA VAL A 231 -7.05 -11.41 11.27
C VAL A 231 -5.73 -11.38 10.48
N GLY A 232 -5.74 -10.95 9.22
CA GLY A 232 -4.53 -10.85 8.40
C GLY A 232 -3.53 -9.82 8.93
N ASP A 233 -4.04 -8.66 9.37
CA ASP A 233 -3.23 -7.59 9.95
C ASP A 233 -2.66 -8.04 11.30
N ALA A 234 -3.44 -8.76 12.11
CA ALA A 234 -2.95 -9.32 13.37
C ALA A 234 -1.88 -10.41 13.14
N LEU A 235 -2.06 -11.29 12.16
CA LEU A 235 -1.04 -12.29 11.78
C LEU A 235 0.27 -11.61 11.36
N GLN A 236 0.21 -10.54 10.57
CA GLN A 236 1.38 -9.78 10.18
C GLN A 236 2.00 -9.06 11.39
N ALA A 237 1.18 -8.49 12.27
CA ALA A 237 1.68 -7.84 13.48
C ALA A 237 2.44 -8.79 14.41
N LEU A 238 2.02 -10.05 14.47
CA LEU A 238 2.63 -11.07 15.32
C LEU A 238 3.87 -11.74 14.71
N THR A 239 3.95 -11.83 13.39
CA THR A 239 4.98 -12.63 12.69
C THR A 239 5.95 -11.82 11.82
N GLY A 240 5.56 -10.60 11.45
CA GLY A 240 6.24 -9.79 10.43
C GLY A 240 5.95 -10.22 8.99
N ALA A 241 5.38 -11.40 8.79
CA ALA A 241 5.09 -11.95 7.47
C ALA A 241 3.66 -11.62 7.03
N THR A 242 3.46 -11.32 5.74
CA THR A 242 2.13 -10.96 5.22
C THR A 242 1.18 -12.16 5.29
N ALA A 243 -0.12 -11.89 5.45
CA ALA A 243 -1.15 -12.92 5.40
C ALA A 243 -1.98 -12.81 4.13
N ASN A 244 -2.22 -13.95 3.48
CA ASN A 244 -3.08 -14.01 2.30
C ASN A 244 -4.53 -14.28 2.72
N TYR A 245 -5.40 -13.27 2.56
CA TYR A 245 -6.83 -13.38 2.87
C TYR A 245 -7.62 -13.89 1.65
N ARG A 246 -8.31 -15.02 1.80
CA ARG A 246 -9.08 -15.66 0.74
C ARG A 246 -10.53 -15.83 1.13
N ARG A 247 -11.45 -15.30 0.32
CA ARG A 247 -12.89 -15.56 0.46
C ARG A 247 -13.19 -17.00 0.05
N LEU A 248 -14.02 -17.69 0.82
CA LEU A 248 -14.32 -19.10 0.52
C LEU A 248 -15.04 -19.28 -0.82
N ASN A 249 -15.82 -18.29 -1.24
CA ASN A 249 -16.55 -18.33 -2.50
C ASN A 249 -15.65 -18.20 -3.75
N SER A 250 -14.38 -17.83 -3.60
CA SER A 250 -13.41 -17.80 -4.70
C SER A 250 -12.53 -19.04 -4.79
N LEU A 251 -12.73 -20.01 -3.89
CA LEU A 251 -11.96 -21.26 -3.82
C LEU A 251 -12.85 -22.47 -4.12
N THR A 252 -12.31 -23.45 -4.86
CA THR A 252 -12.92 -24.79 -4.93
C THR A 252 -12.64 -25.55 -3.64
N ASP A 253 -13.42 -26.62 -3.37
CA ASP A 253 -13.24 -27.45 -2.18
C ASP A 253 -11.83 -28.03 -2.08
N ALA A 254 -11.35 -28.59 -3.19
CA ALA A 254 -10.00 -29.15 -3.27
C ALA A 254 -8.92 -28.08 -3.05
N ALA A 255 -9.09 -26.86 -3.60
CA ALA A 255 -8.13 -25.78 -3.40
C ALA A 255 -8.12 -25.28 -1.95
N LEU A 256 -9.30 -25.13 -1.34
CA LEU A 256 -9.42 -24.70 0.06
C LEU A 256 -8.78 -25.70 1.02
N MET A 257 -9.18 -26.98 0.93
CA MET A 257 -8.67 -28.03 1.81
C MET A 257 -7.16 -28.24 1.61
N GLY A 258 -6.73 -28.31 0.34
CA GLY A 258 -5.31 -28.45 0.01
C GLY A 258 -4.47 -27.28 0.50
N GLN A 259 -4.98 -26.04 0.42
CA GLN A 259 -4.26 -24.87 0.93
C GLN A 259 -4.21 -24.83 2.45
N ILE A 260 -5.28 -25.20 3.18
CA ILE A 260 -5.25 -25.31 4.64
C ILE A 260 -4.21 -26.36 5.06
N GLN A 261 -4.27 -27.56 4.47
CA GLN A 261 -3.34 -28.65 4.74
C GLN A 261 -1.89 -28.22 4.50
N SER A 262 -1.57 -27.72 3.31
CA SER A 262 -0.19 -27.33 2.98
C SER A 262 0.33 -26.20 3.87
N THR A 263 -0.53 -25.27 4.28
CA THR A 263 -0.14 -24.15 5.15
C THR A 263 0.15 -24.63 6.56
N CYS A 264 -0.72 -25.47 7.14
CA CYS A 264 -0.50 -26.04 8.47
C CYS A 264 0.71 -26.99 8.50
N GLU A 265 0.91 -27.83 7.47
CA GLU A 265 2.09 -28.70 7.33
C GLU A 265 3.40 -27.91 7.23
N ALA A 266 3.34 -26.70 6.66
CA ALA A 266 4.47 -25.78 6.59
C ALA A 266 4.70 -24.98 7.89
N ASN A 267 4.00 -25.30 8.99
CA ASN A 267 4.07 -24.56 10.26
C ASN A 267 3.75 -23.07 10.07
N ARG A 268 2.78 -22.75 9.20
CA ARG A 268 2.29 -21.39 8.99
C ARG A 268 0.92 -21.22 9.66
N PRO A 269 0.65 -20.09 10.33
CA PRO A 269 -0.59 -19.88 11.05
C PRO A 269 -1.77 -19.70 10.09
N VAL A 270 -2.93 -20.24 10.46
CA VAL A 270 -4.17 -20.13 9.67
C VAL A 270 -5.32 -19.72 10.59
N THR A 271 -6.14 -18.78 10.13
CA THR A 271 -7.35 -18.35 10.82
C THR A 271 -8.55 -18.30 9.88
N ALA A 272 -9.76 -18.42 10.42
CA ALA A 272 -10.99 -18.34 9.66
C ALA A 272 -11.93 -17.31 10.28
N SER A 273 -12.66 -16.57 9.45
CA SER A 273 -13.63 -15.56 9.89
C SER A 273 -15.04 -15.92 9.47
N THR A 274 -15.99 -15.82 10.40
CA THR A 274 -17.41 -16.09 10.14
C THR A 274 -18.07 -14.95 9.37
N HIS A 275 -19.24 -15.24 8.78
CA HIS A 275 -20.08 -14.16 8.25
C HIS A 275 -20.64 -13.29 9.39
N GLY A 276 -20.92 -12.02 9.09
CA GLY A 276 -21.64 -11.14 10.00
C GLY A 276 -23.12 -11.51 10.14
N LYS A 277 -23.79 -11.02 11.20
CA LYS A 277 -25.24 -11.23 11.44
C LYS A 277 -26.13 -10.65 10.32
N ASP A 278 -25.61 -9.68 9.59
CA ASP A 278 -26.24 -9.01 8.44
C ASP A 278 -26.19 -9.84 7.14
N SER A 279 -25.44 -10.94 7.12
CA SER A 279 -25.31 -11.82 5.94
C SER A 279 -26.51 -12.71 5.68
N GLY A 280 -27.42 -12.87 6.65
CA GLY A 280 -28.54 -13.81 6.58
C GLY A 280 -28.17 -15.27 6.87
N VAL A 281 -26.93 -15.56 7.28
CA VAL A 281 -26.52 -16.89 7.76
C VAL A 281 -27.11 -17.14 9.15
N ASP A 282 -27.74 -18.30 9.33
CA ASP A 282 -28.29 -18.75 10.61
C ASP A 282 -27.25 -19.53 11.42
N TYR A 283 -27.01 -19.08 12.64
CA TYR A 283 -26.06 -19.67 13.59
C TYR A 283 -26.74 -20.37 14.77
N GLU A 284 -28.08 -20.34 14.86
CA GLU A 284 -28.81 -20.90 15.99
C GLU A 284 -28.51 -22.40 16.16
N GLY A 285 -28.07 -22.78 17.36
CA GLY A 285 -27.76 -24.18 17.70
C GLY A 285 -26.49 -24.76 17.05
N THR A 286 -25.72 -23.95 16.32
CA THR A 286 -24.51 -24.42 15.61
C THR A 286 -23.28 -24.55 16.51
N GLY A 287 -23.24 -23.82 17.63
CA GLY A 287 -22.02 -23.67 18.44
C GLY A 287 -20.95 -22.76 17.81
N VAL A 288 -21.27 -22.12 16.68
CA VAL A 288 -20.41 -21.14 15.98
C VAL A 288 -21.08 -19.76 16.04
N TYR A 289 -20.28 -18.69 16.07
CA TYR A 289 -20.77 -17.34 16.29
C TYR A 289 -20.45 -16.40 15.12
N ALA A 290 -21.42 -15.57 14.75
CA ALA A 290 -21.26 -14.52 13.74
C ALA A 290 -20.33 -13.40 14.24
N TRP A 291 -19.71 -12.67 13.29
CA TRP A 291 -18.75 -11.59 13.59
C TRP A 291 -17.56 -12.06 14.45
N HIS A 292 -17.09 -13.29 14.20
CA HIS A 292 -16.08 -13.92 15.05
C HIS A 292 -14.95 -14.54 14.22
N ALA A 293 -13.77 -14.60 14.82
CA ALA A 293 -12.58 -15.24 14.26
C ALA A 293 -12.28 -16.54 15.01
N TYR A 294 -11.76 -17.53 14.28
CA TYR A 294 -11.38 -18.84 14.79
C TYR A 294 -9.96 -19.18 14.34
N THR A 295 -9.23 -19.88 15.20
CA THR A 295 -7.97 -20.52 14.83
C THR A 295 -8.27 -21.74 13.96
N VAL A 296 -7.51 -21.95 12.88
CA VAL A 296 -7.57 -23.18 12.08
C VAL A 296 -6.35 -24.04 12.44
N LEU A 297 -6.61 -25.22 12.97
CA LEU A 297 -5.59 -26.17 13.43
C LEU A 297 -5.17 -27.16 12.32
N GLY A 298 -5.97 -27.25 11.25
CA GLY A 298 -5.70 -28.14 10.14
C GLY A 298 -6.97 -28.51 9.38
N ALA A 299 -6.82 -29.42 8.43
CA ALA A 299 -7.94 -30.00 7.70
C ALA A 299 -7.61 -31.41 7.23
N ASP A 300 -8.60 -32.29 7.21
CA ASP A 300 -8.49 -33.68 6.75
C ASP A 300 -9.75 -34.12 5.99
N ASP A 301 -9.90 -35.43 5.76
CA ASP A 301 -11.04 -35.99 5.04
C ASP A 301 -12.39 -35.77 5.76
N ASP A 302 -12.37 -35.57 7.08
CA ASP A 302 -13.54 -35.38 7.93
C ASP A 302 -13.92 -33.89 8.08
N GLY A 303 -12.98 -32.97 7.82
CA GLY A 303 -13.29 -31.54 7.68
C GLY A 303 -12.18 -30.60 8.13
N VAL A 304 -12.58 -29.41 8.60
CA VAL A 304 -11.66 -28.36 9.08
C VAL A 304 -11.63 -28.37 10.60
N HIS A 305 -10.42 -28.40 11.18
CA HIS A 305 -10.19 -28.40 12.61
C HIS A 305 -10.04 -26.96 13.09
N LEU A 306 -10.83 -26.58 14.07
CA LEU A 306 -10.99 -25.21 14.50
C LEU A 306 -10.80 -25.11 16.02
N ARG A 307 -10.39 -23.92 16.47
CA ARG A 307 -10.47 -23.53 17.87
C ARG A 307 -11.18 -22.19 18.01
N ASN A 308 -12.16 -22.14 18.90
CA ASN A 308 -12.80 -20.91 19.33
C ASN A 308 -11.88 -20.18 20.33
N PRO A 309 -11.42 -18.95 20.06
CA PRO A 309 -10.54 -18.22 20.97
C PRO A 309 -11.18 -17.90 22.32
N TRP A 310 -12.48 -18.14 22.54
CA TRP A 310 -13.08 -18.10 23.87
C TRP A 310 -12.65 -19.25 24.79
N GLY A 311 -11.90 -20.24 24.28
CA GLY A 311 -11.46 -21.42 25.05
C GLY A 311 -12.63 -22.31 25.50
N ARG A 312 -13.79 -22.13 24.87
CA ARG A 312 -15.03 -22.87 25.13
C ARG A 312 -16.01 -22.62 23.98
N THR A 313 -17.19 -23.24 24.07
CA THR A 313 -18.30 -23.19 23.13
C THR A 313 -17.94 -23.78 21.77
N GLU A 314 -18.33 -25.04 21.58
CA GLU A 314 -18.28 -25.75 20.30
C GLU A 314 -19.65 -26.31 19.89
N PRO A 315 -19.77 -26.86 18.66
CA PRO A 315 -20.94 -27.64 18.27
C PRO A 315 -21.23 -28.77 19.27
N ALA A 316 -22.51 -29.00 19.56
CA ALA A 316 -22.92 -29.95 20.60
C ALA A 316 -22.36 -31.36 20.37
N GLY A 317 -21.61 -31.87 21.36
CA GLY A 317 -21.00 -33.21 21.32
C GLY A 317 -19.70 -33.30 20.52
N ASN A 318 -19.07 -32.17 20.19
CA ASN A 318 -17.87 -32.08 19.36
C ASN A 318 -16.66 -31.54 20.14
N GLY A 319 -16.31 -32.20 21.24
CA GLY A 319 -15.22 -31.79 22.12
C GLY A 319 -15.61 -31.79 23.60
N PRO A 320 -14.66 -31.46 24.50
CA PRO A 320 -14.87 -31.37 25.93
C PRO A 320 -15.28 -29.97 26.45
N ASP A 321 -15.60 -29.00 25.58
CA ASP A 321 -15.81 -27.58 25.92
C ASP A 321 -14.49 -26.79 26.18
N ASP A 322 -13.43 -27.13 25.44
CA ASP A 322 -12.11 -26.44 25.40
C ASP A 322 -11.97 -25.46 24.21
N GLY A 323 -13.03 -25.33 23.41
CA GLY A 323 -13.09 -24.53 22.21
C GLY A 323 -12.61 -25.27 20.94
N ILE A 324 -12.09 -26.49 21.02
CA ILE A 324 -11.55 -27.25 19.88
C ILE A 324 -12.61 -28.17 19.30
N PHE A 325 -12.85 -28.05 17.99
CA PHE A 325 -13.86 -28.85 17.29
C PHE A 325 -13.54 -29.04 15.80
N GLN A 326 -14.27 -29.93 15.15
CA GLN A 326 -14.16 -30.17 13.71
C GLN A 326 -15.49 -29.88 13.01
N LEU A 327 -15.45 -29.18 11.87
CA LEU A 327 -16.63 -29.00 11.01
C LEU A 327 -16.43 -29.69 9.67
N ASP A 328 -17.46 -30.38 9.19
CA ASP A 328 -17.48 -30.83 7.80
C ASP A 328 -17.38 -29.62 6.85
N LEU A 329 -16.84 -29.86 5.65
CA LEU A 329 -16.58 -28.78 4.70
C LEU A 329 -17.85 -28.02 4.26
N GLY A 330 -18.99 -28.70 4.22
CA GLY A 330 -20.26 -28.07 3.85
C GLY A 330 -20.70 -27.05 4.89
N GLU A 331 -20.62 -27.43 6.17
CA GLU A 331 -20.95 -26.56 7.29
C GLU A 331 -19.93 -25.43 7.46
N PHE A 332 -18.64 -25.73 7.28
CA PHE A 332 -17.59 -24.70 7.25
C PHE A 332 -17.87 -23.65 6.16
N ARG A 333 -18.22 -24.06 4.94
CA ARG A 333 -18.58 -23.12 3.86
C ARG A 333 -19.84 -22.32 4.13
N ARG A 334 -20.79 -22.87 4.88
CA ARG A 334 -22.03 -22.20 5.23
C ARG A 334 -21.81 -21.09 6.26
N LEU A 335 -20.96 -21.35 7.24
CA LEU A 335 -20.75 -20.49 8.41
C LEU A 335 -19.58 -19.51 8.24
N TYR A 336 -18.56 -19.86 7.44
CA TYR A 336 -17.34 -19.07 7.29
C TYR A 336 -17.29 -18.29 5.98
N LYS A 337 -16.83 -17.05 6.08
CA LYS A 337 -16.71 -16.12 4.95
C LYS A 337 -15.35 -16.25 4.26
N ALA A 338 -14.29 -16.44 5.04
CA ALA A 338 -12.92 -16.38 4.56
C ALA A 338 -11.94 -17.09 5.48
N VAL A 339 -10.76 -17.39 4.92
CA VAL A 339 -9.58 -17.91 5.63
C VAL A 339 -8.40 -16.98 5.34
N ALA A 340 -7.61 -16.70 6.37
CA ALA A 340 -6.32 -16.03 6.23
C ALA A 340 -5.19 -17.02 6.45
N PHE A 341 -4.27 -17.07 5.49
CA PHE A 341 -3.08 -17.92 5.51
C PHE A 341 -1.86 -17.04 5.81
N GLY A 342 -1.28 -17.14 7.00
CA GLY A 342 -0.12 -16.33 7.39
C GLY A 342 1.16 -16.77 6.67
N GLY A 343 2.14 -15.86 6.55
CA GLY A 343 3.42 -16.09 5.87
C GLY A 343 4.36 -17.09 6.57
N GLY A 344 4.28 -17.23 7.90
CA GLY A 344 5.07 -18.19 8.70
C GLY A 344 5.43 -17.68 10.10
N THR A 345 6.12 -18.50 10.91
CA THR A 345 6.59 -18.14 12.27
C THR A 345 8.10 -17.88 12.35
N SER A 346 8.81 -17.97 11.22
CA SER A 346 10.17 -17.48 11.05
C SER A 346 10.16 -16.47 9.91
N PRO A 347 10.92 -15.35 10.00
CA PRO A 347 11.05 -14.45 8.86
C PRO A 347 11.56 -15.26 7.68
N ASP A 348 10.75 -15.37 6.64
CA ASP A 348 11.24 -15.90 5.39
C ASP A 348 12.32 -14.94 4.87
N THR A 349 13.49 -15.49 4.59
CA THR A 349 14.68 -14.77 4.13
C THR A 349 15.19 -15.33 2.81
N THR A 350 14.50 -16.31 2.23
CA THR A 350 15.00 -17.06 1.09
C THR A 350 14.43 -16.46 -0.19
N ALA A 351 15.19 -15.53 -0.78
CA ALA A 351 14.74 -14.88 -2.00
C ALA A 351 14.52 -15.83 -3.20
N PRO A 352 13.65 -15.42 -4.15
CA PRO A 352 13.55 -16.01 -5.48
C PRO A 352 14.90 -16.04 -6.22
N PHE A 353 15.05 -16.95 -7.18
CA PHE A 353 16.16 -16.83 -8.12
C PHE A 353 15.89 -15.70 -9.12
N GLY A 354 16.94 -14.95 -9.45
CA GLY A 354 16.87 -13.96 -10.53
C GLY A 354 16.71 -14.65 -11.88
N VAL A 355 16.05 -13.97 -12.81
CA VAL A 355 15.82 -14.49 -14.16
C VAL A 355 16.84 -13.94 -15.15
N VAL A 356 16.81 -14.47 -16.37
CA VAL A 356 17.58 -13.96 -17.51
C VAL A 356 16.58 -13.46 -18.55
N LEU A 357 16.75 -12.21 -18.97
CA LEU A 357 15.87 -11.56 -19.95
C LEU A 357 16.38 -11.79 -21.36
N THR A 358 15.44 -11.83 -22.31
CA THR A 358 15.72 -11.82 -23.75
C THR A 358 14.78 -10.84 -24.44
N ALA A 359 15.34 -9.94 -25.25
CA ALA A 359 14.57 -8.97 -26.02
C ALA A 359 13.97 -9.61 -27.29
N GLY A 360 12.70 -9.29 -27.56
CA GLY A 360 12.07 -9.48 -28.86
C GLY A 360 12.25 -8.27 -29.77
N ASP A 361 11.78 -8.40 -31.01
CA ASP A 361 11.73 -7.27 -31.95
C ASP A 361 10.77 -6.18 -31.47
N VAL A 362 11.09 -4.92 -31.79
CA VAL A 362 10.20 -3.78 -31.57
C VAL A 362 9.25 -3.67 -32.76
N ILE A 363 7.94 -3.70 -32.49
CA ILE A 363 6.87 -3.61 -33.49
C ILE A 363 5.82 -2.66 -32.93
N ASP A 364 5.46 -1.61 -33.67
CA ASP A 364 4.47 -0.60 -33.27
C ASP A 364 4.73 -0.06 -31.83
N GLU A 365 5.97 0.41 -31.57
CA GLU A 365 6.41 0.95 -30.28
C GLU A 365 6.30 -0.01 -29.09
N GLN A 366 6.19 -1.32 -29.34
CA GLN A 366 6.19 -2.34 -28.30
C GLN A 366 7.20 -3.45 -28.57
N ALA A 367 7.83 -3.95 -27.51
CA ALA A 367 8.65 -5.16 -27.56
C ALA A 367 8.15 -6.20 -26.57
N LEU A 368 8.32 -7.48 -26.90
CA LEU A 368 8.10 -8.58 -25.97
C LEU A 368 9.41 -9.00 -25.33
N VAL A 369 9.57 -8.74 -24.04
CA VAL A 369 10.71 -9.24 -23.25
C VAL A 369 10.35 -10.59 -22.64
N ARG A 370 11.18 -11.60 -22.87
CA ARG A 370 10.93 -13.01 -22.49
C ARG A 370 11.89 -13.48 -21.42
N PHE A 371 11.41 -14.34 -20.53
CA PHE A 371 12.20 -14.99 -19.48
C PHE A 371 11.54 -16.29 -19.01
N THR A 372 12.23 -17.05 -18.15
CA THR A 372 11.67 -18.24 -17.50
C THR A 372 11.35 -17.93 -16.04
N ALA A 373 10.11 -18.21 -15.63
CA ALA A 373 9.63 -17.98 -14.27
C ALA A 373 10.46 -18.74 -13.22
N THR A 374 10.76 -18.07 -12.12
CA THR A 374 11.38 -18.65 -10.92
C THR A 374 10.36 -18.79 -9.80
N GLY A 375 10.76 -19.45 -8.71
CA GLY A 375 9.90 -19.68 -7.56
C GLY A 375 10.01 -18.58 -6.52
N ASP A 376 9.28 -18.81 -5.45
CA ASP A 376 9.30 -18.08 -4.19
C ASP A 376 10.67 -18.24 -3.51
N ASP A 377 11.05 -19.48 -3.18
CA ASP A 377 12.35 -19.83 -2.63
C ASP A 377 13.25 -20.43 -3.72
N GLY A 378 13.95 -19.58 -4.46
CA GLY A 378 14.73 -20.00 -5.62
C GLY A 378 13.86 -20.53 -6.77
N MET A 379 13.59 -21.84 -6.79
CA MET A 379 12.71 -22.51 -7.78
C MET A 379 11.49 -23.19 -7.13
N ARG A 380 11.33 -23.10 -5.81
CA ARG A 380 10.22 -23.72 -5.08
C ARG A 380 9.14 -22.68 -4.82
N GLY A 381 7.90 -23.12 -4.68
CA GLY A 381 6.78 -22.20 -4.45
C GLY A 381 6.45 -21.34 -5.68
N LEU A 382 5.44 -20.50 -5.53
CA LEU A 382 5.01 -19.55 -6.55
C LEU A 382 5.46 -18.16 -6.12
N ALA A 383 6.32 -17.50 -6.89
CA ALA A 383 6.69 -16.13 -6.62
C ALA A 383 5.45 -15.23 -6.55
N ALA A 384 5.47 -14.23 -5.68
CA ALA A 384 4.32 -13.37 -5.48
C ALA A 384 4.20 -12.29 -6.56
N LYS A 385 5.31 -11.71 -7.02
CA LYS A 385 5.27 -10.57 -7.96
C LYS A 385 6.57 -10.38 -8.76
N TYR A 386 6.43 -9.72 -9.90
CA TYR A 386 7.52 -9.10 -10.66
C TYR A 386 7.61 -7.58 -10.43
N ASP A 387 8.81 -7.07 -10.13
CA ASP A 387 9.15 -5.65 -10.18
C ASP A 387 9.94 -5.41 -11.48
N VAL A 388 9.26 -4.85 -12.49
CA VAL A 388 9.82 -4.57 -13.82
C VAL A 388 10.10 -3.10 -13.94
N ARG A 389 11.31 -2.75 -14.36
CA ARG A 389 11.78 -1.38 -14.48
C ARG A 389 12.25 -1.08 -15.90
N ILE A 390 11.93 0.13 -16.36
CA ILE A 390 12.41 0.69 -17.63
C ILE A 390 13.15 2.01 -17.40
N SER A 391 14.18 2.27 -18.21
CA SER A 391 14.96 3.51 -18.16
C SER A 391 15.40 3.95 -19.54
N LYS A 392 15.62 5.27 -19.71
CA LYS A 392 16.26 5.84 -20.90
C LYS A 392 17.80 5.76 -20.82
N GLU A 393 18.34 5.52 -19.63
CA GLU A 393 19.76 5.33 -19.35
C GLU A 393 20.04 3.86 -18.94
N PRO A 394 21.28 3.36 -19.05
CA PRO A 394 21.63 2.01 -18.62
C PRO A 394 21.24 1.74 -17.16
N ILE A 395 20.75 0.52 -16.89
CA ILE A 395 20.53 0.01 -15.52
C ILE A 395 21.69 -0.91 -15.20
N GLU A 396 22.67 -0.44 -14.43
CA GLU A 396 23.90 -1.18 -14.11
C GLU A 396 23.92 -1.70 -12.67
N ASP A 397 23.22 -1.02 -11.75
CA ASP A 397 23.15 -1.39 -10.34
C ASP A 397 21.77 -1.15 -9.68
N GLU A 398 21.70 -1.36 -8.36
CA GLU A 398 20.46 -1.22 -7.58
C GLU A 398 19.97 0.23 -7.51
N ALA A 399 20.88 1.21 -7.53
CA ALA A 399 20.47 2.61 -7.50
C ALA A 399 19.81 2.98 -8.83
N ASP A 400 20.40 2.58 -9.96
CA ASP A 400 19.79 2.78 -11.28
C ASP A 400 18.42 2.08 -11.37
N PHE A 401 18.29 0.88 -10.79
CA PHE A 401 17.05 0.11 -10.81
C PHE A 401 15.93 0.79 -10.00
N GLU A 402 16.25 1.38 -8.85
CA GLU A 402 15.26 2.09 -8.03
C GLU A 402 14.86 3.44 -8.63
N ASP A 403 15.78 4.13 -9.31
CA ASP A 403 15.50 5.37 -10.06
C ASP A 403 14.72 5.11 -11.36
N ALA A 404 14.81 3.89 -11.91
CA ALA A 404 14.09 3.49 -13.11
C ALA A 404 12.57 3.40 -12.90
N THR A 405 11.83 3.61 -13.99
CA THR A 405 10.36 3.71 -13.97
C THR A 405 9.72 2.32 -13.93
N PRO A 406 8.83 2.03 -12.96
CA PRO A 406 8.14 0.75 -12.88
C PRO A 406 7.02 0.61 -13.92
N ILE A 407 6.90 -0.58 -14.50
CA ILE A 407 5.80 -0.94 -15.39
C ILE A 407 5.02 -2.17 -14.85
N PRO A 408 3.72 -2.30 -15.16
CA PRO A 408 2.93 -3.43 -14.71
C PRO A 408 3.37 -4.74 -15.37
N ALA A 409 3.29 -5.83 -14.60
CA ALA A 409 3.47 -7.20 -15.06
C ALA A 409 2.30 -8.08 -14.60
N ALA A 410 2.08 -9.19 -15.30
CA ALA A 410 1.11 -10.20 -14.86
C ALA A 410 1.60 -10.93 -13.60
N ASP A 411 0.68 -11.57 -12.88
CA ASP A 411 1.04 -12.42 -11.73
C ASP A 411 1.95 -13.57 -12.17
N PRO A 412 3.02 -13.89 -11.43
CA PRO A 412 3.94 -14.97 -11.78
C PRO A 412 3.24 -16.31 -11.98
N GLN A 413 3.74 -17.10 -12.93
CA GLN A 413 3.32 -18.48 -13.16
C GLN A 413 4.25 -19.48 -12.47
N SER A 414 3.88 -20.76 -12.54
CA SER A 414 4.66 -21.82 -11.90
C SER A 414 6.12 -21.83 -12.40
N PRO A 415 7.11 -22.08 -11.52
CA PRO A 415 8.52 -22.04 -11.87
C PRO A 415 8.86 -22.96 -13.05
N GLY A 416 9.69 -22.46 -13.97
CA GLY A 416 10.06 -23.15 -15.21
C GLY A 416 9.14 -22.85 -16.40
N THR A 417 8.08 -22.06 -16.21
CA THR A 417 7.22 -21.61 -17.31
C THR A 417 7.88 -20.48 -18.09
N GLU A 418 7.73 -20.47 -19.42
CA GLU A 418 8.18 -19.36 -20.25
C GLU A 418 7.16 -18.22 -20.17
N GLU A 419 7.63 -17.04 -19.78
CA GLU A 419 6.81 -15.84 -19.59
C GLU A 419 7.29 -14.69 -20.48
N GLN A 420 6.40 -13.73 -20.72
CA GLN A 420 6.67 -12.57 -21.54
C GLN A 420 5.99 -11.32 -20.99
N ILE A 421 6.68 -10.18 -21.06
CA ILE A 421 6.18 -8.85 -20.70
C ILE A 421 6.18 -7.97 -21.95
N ALA A 422 5.08 -7.26 -22.18
CA ALA A 422 5.02 -6.21 -23.20
C ALA A 422 5.63 -4.92 -22.63
N VAL A 423 6.67 -4.42 -23.27
CA VAL A 423 7.40 -3.22 -22.86
C VAL A 423 7.15 -2.11 -23.89
N PRO A 424 6.69 -0.93 -23.47
CA PRO A 424 6.58 0.23 -24.35
C PRO A 424 7.99 0.77 -24.70
N VAL A 425 8.19 1.12 -25.97
CA VAL A 425 9.45 1.62 -26.52
C VAL A 425 9.23 3.02 -27.10
N GLU A 426 9.02 3.99 -26.20
CA GLU A 426 8.70 5.40 -26.52
C GLU A 426 9.96 6.27 -26.66
N SER A 427 11.13 5.66 -26.81
CA SER A 427 12.41 6.36 -26.90
C SER A 427 13.38 5.54 -27.77
N PRO A 428 14.42 6.18 -28.36
CA PRO A 428 15.39 5.49 -29.23
C PRO A 428 16.07 4.31 -28.54
N GLU A 429 16.35 4.45 -27.24
CA GLU A 429 16.89 3.40 -26.39
C GLU A 429 16.04 3.27 -25.12
N VAL A 430 15.60 2.04 -24.82
CA VAL A 430 14.90 1.69 -23.58
C VAL A 430 15.59 0.50 -22.94
N TRP A 431 16.13 0.71 -21.74
CA TRP A 431 16.78 -0.31 -20.93
C TRP A 431 15.75 -0.95 -20.01
N VAL A 432 15.74 -2.29 -19.95
CA VAL A 432 14.77 -3.06 -19.16
C VAL A 432 15.49 -4.00 -18.22
N ALA A 433 15.08 -4.00 -16.95
CA ALA A 433 15.51 -4.95 -15.94
C ALA A 433 14.31 -5.40 -15.10
N LEU A 434 14.45 -6.54 -14.41
CA LEU A 434 13.42 -7.04 -13.51
C LEU A 434 14.04 -7.74 -12.30
N ARG A 435 13.34 -7.73 -11.17
CA ARG A 435 13.55 -8.66 -10.05
C ARG A 435 12.25 -9.36 -9.65
N VAL A 436 12.39 -10.54 -9.05
CA VAL A 436 11.28 -11.39 -8.60
C VAL A 436 11.14 -11.24 -7.09
N LEU A 437 9.91 -11.11 -6.61
CA LEU A 437 9.56 -10.92 -5.21
C LEU A 437 8.74 -12.11 -4.70
N ASP A 438 9.06 -12.61 -3.51
CA ASP A 438 8.24 -13.56 -2.76
C ASP A 438 7.09 -12.86 -2.01
N GLU A 439 6.30 -13.61 -1.24
CA GLU A 439 5.13 -13.08 -0.52
C GLU A 439 5.47 -12.15 0.65
N VAL A 440 6.69 -12.25 1.20
CA VAL A 440 7.18 -11.42 2.31
C VAL A 440 8.03 -10.24 1.84
N GLY A 441 8.34 -10.17 0.55
CA GLY A 441 9.09 -9.10 -0.09
C GLY A 441 10.59 -9.32 -0.22
N ASN A 442 11.12 -10.53 0.01
CA ASN A 442 12.52 -10.77 -0.38
C ASN A 442 12.63 -10.72 -1.90
N ALA A 443 13.64 -10.00 -2.35
CA ALA A 443 13.89 -9.79 -3.76
C ALA A 443 15.01 -10.69 -4.25
N SER A 444 14.82 -11.27 -5.45
CA SER A 444 15.94 -11.82 -6.20
C SER A 444 16.99 -10.75 -6.48
N ARG A 445 18.18 -11.16 -6.91
CA ARG A 445 19.07 -10.25 -7.64
C ARG A 445 18.34 -9.62 -8.83
N ILE A 446 18.71 -8.40 -9.21
CA ILE A 446 18.29 -7.80 -10.48
C ILE A 446 18.74 -8.73 -11.63
N SER A 447 17.86 -8.88 -12.62
CA SER A 447 18.15 -9.60 -13.86
C SER A 447 19.31 -8.96 -14.62
N ASP A 448 19.79 -9.65 -15.66
CA ASP A 448 20.58 -8.94 -16.67
C ASP A 448 19.69 -7.90 -17.39
N THR A 449 20.28 -6.76 -17.76
CA THR A 449 19.57 -5.68 -18.44
C THR A 449 19.52 -5.94 -19.94
N VAL A 450 18.36 -5.71 -20.57
CA VAL A 450 18.22 -5.76 -22.04
C VAL A 450 17.96 -4.36 -22.60
N LEU A 451 18.60 -4.06 -23.73
CA LEU A 451 18.39 -2.83 -24.49
C LEU A 451 17.41 -3.09 -25.62
N LEU A 452 16.31 -2.34 -25.63
CA LEU A 452 15.35 -2.25 -26.72
C LEU A 452 15.66 -0.99 -27.53
N ARG A 453 15.66 -1.13 -28.86
CA ARG A 453 15.91 -0.01 -29.78
C ARG A 453 14.63 0.35 -30.50
N GLY A 454 14.08 1.51 -30.16
CA GLY A 454 12.96 2.10 -30.87
C GLY A 454 13.39 2.73 -32.18
N ASP A 455 12.43 3.20 -32.96
CA ASP A 455 12.72 4.08 -34.09
C ASP A 455 13.23 5.42 -33.54
N ALA A 456 14.39 5.88 -34.03
CA ALA A 456 14.97 7.14 -33.57
C ALA A 456 14.10 8.31 -34.04
N ALA A 457 13.65 9.16 -33.11
CA ALA A 457 13.09 10.46 -33.47
C ALA A 457 14.15 11.27 -34.24
N PRO A 458 13.80 11.96 -35.34
CA PRO A 458 14.78 12.80 -36.03
C PRO A 458 15.21 13.94 -35.09
N GLU A 459 16.51 14.08 -34.77
CA GLU A 459 16.99 15.19 -33.94
C GLU A 459 16.77 16.56 -34.63
N MET A 460 16.80 16.58 -35.96
CA MET A 460 16.65 17.77 -36.79
C MET A 460 16.30 17.37 -38.22
N ILE A 461 15.36 18.08 -38.85
CA ILE A 461 15.05 17.97 -40.28
C ILE A 461 15.42 19.28 -40.95
N GLN A 462 16.32 19.25 -41.94
CA GLN A 462 16.84 20.46 -42.59
C GLN A 462 16.69 20.39 -44.12
N PHE A 463 16.30 21.51 -44.72
CA PHE A 463 16.21 21.72 -46.16
C PHE A 463 16.93 23.01 -46.54
N ASP A 464 18.01 22.89 -47.33
CA ASP A 464 18.83 24.01 -47.80
C ASP A 464 18.67 24.32 -49.30
N VAL A 465 17.81 23.57 -50.02
CA VAL A 465 17.48 23.74 -51.45
C VAL A 465 18.67 23.70 -52.42
N GLU A 466 19.87 23.35 -51.95
CA GLU A 466 21.10 23.40 -52.75
C GLU A 466 21.17 22.27 -53.77
N ASP A 467 20.89 21.05 -53.34
CA ASP A 467 21.06 19.84 -54.15
C ASP A 467 19.78 19.41 -54.90
N GLY A 468 18.63 19.98 -54.55
CA GLY A 468 17.36 19.52 -55.08
C GLY A 468 16.17 20.34 -54.64
N GLU A 469 14.97 19.83 -54.93
CA GLU A 469 13.73 20.35 -54.37
C GLU A 469 13.34 19.57 -53.09
N ASP A 470 14.03 18.47 -52.76
CA ASP A 470 13.82 17.65 -51.55
C ASP A 470 12.36 17.26 -51.28
N GLY A 471 11.60 17.03 -52.35
CA GLY A 471 10.18 16.67 -52.30
C GLY A 471 9.23 17.86 -52.09
N TRP A 472 9.75 19.09 -52.02
CA TRP A 472 8.92 20.29 -51.96
C TRP A 472 8.22 20.54 -53.29
N GLU A 473 6.93 20.83 -53.23
CA GLU A 473 6.09 21.16 -54.37
C GLU A 473 5.84 22.66 -54.43
N ALA A 474 6.34 23.30 -55.49
CA ALA A 474 6.17 24.73 -55.74
C ALA A 474 5.05 25.02 -56.75
N THR A 475 4.23 26.03 -56.47
CA THR A 475 3.17 26.50 -57.36
C THR A 475 3.21 28.03 -57.51
N GLY A 476 2.55 28.55 -58.55
CA GLY A 476 2.54 29.98 -58.83
C GLY A 476 3.92 30.46 -59.28
N LEU A 477 4.45 31.49 -58.61
CA LEU A 477 5.78 32.04 -58.91
C LEU A 477 6.89 31.44 -58.03
N PHE A 478 6.59 30.50 -57.11
CA PHE A 478 7.64 29.83 -56.35
C PHE A 478 8.51 28.97 -57.27
N HIS A 479 9.82 29.14 -57.18
CA HIS A 479 10.81 28.30 -57.86
C HIS A 479 12.19 28.43 -57.18
N ARG A 480 13.09 27.49 -57.46
CA ARG A 480 14.49 27.59 -57.01
C ARG A 480 15.22 28.69 -57.77
N SER A 481 15.95 29.54 -57.05
CA SER A 481 16.57 30.73 -57.59
C SER A 481 17.97 30.94 -57.03
N THR A 482 18.88 31.47 -57.86
CA THR A 482 20.23 31.92 -57.43
C THR A 482 20.27 33.43 -57.21
N ARG A 483 19.11 34.07 -57.00
CA ARG A 483 18.99 35.53 -56.94
C ARG A 483 19.63 36.08 -55.66
N GLN A 484 19.24 35.55 -54.51
CA GLN A 484 19.86 35.76 -53.21
C GLN A 484 19.70 34.47 -52.42
N ALA A 485 20.66 34.18 -51.54
CA ALA A 485 20.62 33.08 -50.59
C ALA A 485 21.38 33.52 -49.33
N ILE A 486 21.00 33.02 -48.16
CA ILE A 486 21.72 33.28 -46.90
C ILE A 486 22.82 32.25 -46.67
N SER A 487 22.60 31.02 -47.13
CA SER A 487 23.55 29.93 -47.18
C SER A 487 23.69 29.45 -48.64
N GLY A 488 24.80 28.80 -48.97
CA GLY A 488 25.02 28.27 -50.34
C GLY A 488 24.87 29.30 -51.48
N GLU A 489 24.23 28.88 -52.58
CA GLU A 489 24.00 29.66 -53.80
C GLU A 489 22.52 29.83 -54.16
N LYS A 490 21.60 29.09 -53.52
CA LYS A 490 20.20 28.99 -53.92
C LYS A 490 19.25 29.24 -52.75
N SER A 491 18.10 29.81 -53.07
CA SER A 491 16.95 29.86 -52.18
C SER A 491 15.67 29.54 -52.97
N TRP A 492 14.57 29.26 -52.28
CA TRP A 492 13.25 29.36 -52.88
C TRP A 492 12.89 30.82 -53.09
N TRP A 493 12.20 31.14 -54.18
CA TRP A 493 11.77 32.51 -54.48
C TRP A 493 10.39 32.54 -55.13
N PHE A 494 9.49 33.35 -54.56
CA PHE A 494 8.25 33.79 -55.21
C PHE A 494 8.50 35.12 -55.93
N GLY A 495 8.71 35.05 -57.24
CA GLY A 495 8.87 36.21 -58.12
C GLY A 495 9.17 35.77 -59.55
N ASP A 496 9.27 36.73 -60.46
CA ASP A 496 9.55 36.49 -61.88
C ASP A 496 11.02 36.86 -62.20
N PRO A 497 11.86 35.90 -62.64
CA PRO A 497 13.24 36.16 -63.04
C PRO A 497 13.42 37.24 -64.11
N GLU A 498 12.43 37.45 -64.97
CA GLU A 498 12.51 38.43 -66.06
C GLU A 498 12.35 39.86 -65.56
N THR A 499 11.45 40.11 -64.61
CA THR A 499 11.18 41.45 -64.07
C THR A 499 11.96 41.73 -62.79
N GLY A 500 12.29 40.68 -62.03
CA GLY A 500 12.94 40.77 -60.74
C GLY A 500 12.00 41.17 -59.59
N ASP A 501 10.69 41.09 -59.81
CA ASP A 501 9.60 41.33 -58.87
C ASP A 501 8.49 40.26 -59.06
N TYR A 502 7.38 40.32 -58.31
CA TYR A 502 6.23 39.42 -58.55
C TYR A 502 5.12 40.07 -59.40
N ASN A 503 5.42 41.14 -60.12
CA ASN A 503 4.44 41.88 -60.90
C ASN A 503 4.23 41.27 -62.28
N THR A 504 3.18 40.46 -62.42
CA THR A 504 2.76 39.91 -63.73
C THR A 504 1.69 40.75 -64.43
N GLY A 505 1.30 41.89 -63.84
CA GLY A 505 0.16 42.71 -64.26
C GLY A 505 -1.21 42.20 -63.78
N GLU A 506 -1.25 41.05 -63.11
CA GLU A 506 -2.46 40.43 -62.55
C GLU A 506 -2.21 40.02 -61.08
N ARG A 507 -3.27 39.59 -60.37
CA ARG A 507 -3.11 38.97 -59.03
C ARG A 507 -2.39 37.65 -59.15
N VAL A 508 -1.36 37.46 -58.32
CA VAL A 508 -0.55 36.24 -58.29
C VAL A 508 -0.72 35.53 -56.95
N LYS A 509 -0.75 34.20 -56.99
CA LYS A 509 -0.80 33.36 -55.81
C LYS A 509 -0.03 32.07 -56.05
N GLY A 510 0.49 31.50 -54.98
CA GLY A 510 1.16 30.21 -55.02
C GLY A 510 1.58 29.76 -53.64
N SER A 511 2.13 28.56 -53.61
CA SER A 511 2.59 27.92 -52.40
C SER A 511 3.84 27.10 -52.63
N LEU A 512 4.62 26.94 -51.58
CA LEU A 512 5.72 26.01 -51.47
C LEU A 512 5.37 25.04 -50.35
N THR A 513 5.05 23.80 -50.71
CA THR A 513 4.54 22.77 -49.79
C THR A 513 5.59 21.68 -49.59
N SER A 514 5.89 21.33 -48.35
CA SER A 514 6.84 20.25 -48.00
C SER A 514 6.31 18.85 -48.34
N PRO A 515 7.20 17.84 -48.42
CA PRO A 515 6.77 16.44 -48.27
C PRO A 515 6.13 16.20 -46.88
N VAL A 516 5.59 15.00 -46.66
CA VAL A 516 5.17 14.61 -45.29
C VAL A 516 6.41 14.51 -44.39
N LEU A 517 6.40 15.27 -43.31
CA LEU A 517 7.42 15.34 -42.27
C LEU A 517 6.97 14.50 -41.09
N ASP A 518 7.86 13.62 -40.61
CA ASP A 518 7.58 12.76 -39.47
C ASP A 518 8.10 13.42 -38.19
N LEU A 519 7.19 13.98 -37.38
CA LEU A 519 7.51 14.59 -36.09
C LEU A 519 7.13 13.68 -34.92
N VAL A 520 6.89 12.39 -35.18
CA VAL A 520 6.71 11.40 -34.11
C VAL A 520 7.97 11.40 -33.24
N GLY A 521 7.77 11.54 -31.93
CA GLY A 521 8.86 11.67 -30.95
C GLY A 521 9.30 13.11 -30.63
N MET A 522 8.82 14.14 -31.36
CA MET A 522 9.01 15.55 -30.99
C MET A 522 7.79 16.08 -30.23
N SER A 523 7.94 16.40 -28.95
CA SER A 523 6.85 16.88 -28.09
C SER A 523 6.57 18.38 -28.24
N ALA A 524 7.62 19.18 -28.49
CA ALA A 524 7.52 20.63 -28.67
C ALA A 524 8.35 21.11 -29.88
N PRO A 525 8.03 20.64 -31.11
CA PRO A 525 8.80 21.01 -32.29
C PRO A 525 8.70 22.51 -32.61
N ARG A 526 9.77 23.04 -33.17
CA ARG A 526 9.86 24.39 -33.73
C ARG A 526 10.25 24.34 -35.20
N LEU A 527 9.63 25.21 -35.98
CA LEU A 527 10.01 25.49 -37.36
C LEU A 527 10.81 26.80 -37.39
N SER A 528 11.97 26.78 -38.02
CA SER A 528 12.73 27.99 -38.35
C SER A 528 13.04 28.06 -39.84
N TRP A 529 13.14 29.28 -40.37
CA TRP A 529 13.56 29.53 -41.75
C TRP A 529 14.15 30.93 -41.86
N ASN A 530 15.08 31.11 -42.80
CA ASN A 530 15.54 32.43 -43.18
C ASN A 530 14.68 32.96 -44.35
N HIS A 531 14.25 34.22 -44.29
CA HIS A 531 13.53 34.82 -45.41
C HIS A 531 13.85 36.29 -45.69
N VAL A 532 13.68 36.68 -46.96
CA VAL A 532 13.44 38.06 -47.39
C VAL A 532 11.98 38.13 -47.82
N LEU A 533 11.21 39.05 -47.25
CA LEU A 533 9.80 39.25 -47.60
C LEU A 533 9.58 40.71 -47.97
N ALA A 534 9.93 41.05 -49.20
CA ALA A 534 9.83 42.39 -49.76
C ALA A 534 8.50 42.54 -50.51
N VAL A 535 7.47 42.95 -49.79
CA VAL A 535 6.07 43.07 -50.28
C VAL A 535 5.41 44.35 -49.77
N GLU A 536 4.18 44.64 -50.19
CA GLU A 536 3.38 45.73 -49.63
C GLU A 536 3.13 45.50 -48.12
N ILE A 537 3.35 46.54 -47.32
CA ILE A 537 3.28 46.45 -45.85
C ILE A 537 1.84 46.47 -45.31
N ASN A 538 0.86 46.88 -46.10
CA ASN A 538 -0.53 46.97 -45.64
C ASN A 538 -1.12 45.57 -45.47
N SER A 539 -1.52 45.19 -44.26
CA SER A 539 -2.00 43.84 -43.92
C SER A 539 -3.29 43.40 -44.62
N GLN A 540 -3.97 44.30 -45.34
CA GLN A 540 -5.10 43.93 -46.21
C GLN A 540 -4.67 43.40 -47.58
N TYR A 541 -3.37 43.50 -47.92
CA TYR A 541 -2.79 43.17 -49.21
C TYR A 541 -1.50 42.34 -49.03
N ASP A 542 -1.12 41.58 -50.06
CA ASP A 542 0.01 40.64 -50.03
C ASP A 542 0.00 39.72 -48.80
N ILE A 543 -0.85 38.70 -48.79
CA ILE A 543 -0.92 37.70 -47.72
C ILE A 543 0.27 36.75 -47.86
N ALA A 544 1.08 36.65 -46.81
CA ALA A 544 2.16 35.69 -46.68
C ALA A 544 1.99 34.96 -45.35
N VAL A 545 1.76 33.65 -45.40
CA VAL A 545 1.55 32.81 -44.21
C VAL A 545 2.33 31.52 -44.30
N VAL A 546 2.63 30.94 -43.14
CA VAL A 546 3.08 29.57 -42.99
C VAL A 546 1.97 28.79 -42.30
N GLU A 547 1.62 27.66 -42.90
CA GLU A 547 0.50 26.82 -42.49
C GLU A 547 0.98 25.37 -42.29
N THR A 548 0.28 24.63 -41.44
CA THR A 548 0.50 23.19 -41.24
C THR A 548 -0.78 22.39 -41.47
N ALA A 549 -0.63 21.15 -41.92
CA ALA A 549 -1.74 20.20 -42.05
C ALA A 549 -1.32 18.81 -41.59
N THR A 550 -2.20 18.12 -40.87
CA THR A 550 -1.93 16.80 -40.29
C THR A 550 -2.57 15.68 -41.09
N GLU A 551 -2.13 14.44 -40.82
CA GLU A 551 -2.76 13.24 -41.37
C GLU A 551 -4.25 13.13 -41.00
N ALA A 552 -4.63 13.57 -39.79
CA ALA A 552 -6.02 13.55 -39.34
C ALA A 552 -6.96 14.43 -40.19
N GLY A 553 -6.43 15.54 -40.73
CA GLY A 553 -7.12 16.40 -41.70
C GLY A 553 -6.93 15.98 -43.16
N GLU A 554 -6.42 14.76 -43.41
CA GLU A 554 -6.06 14.24 -44.75
C GLU A 554 -5.14 15.18 -45.55
N TYR A 555 -4.35 16.01 -44.86
CA TYR A 555 -3.55 17.08 -45.44
C TYR A 555 -4.35 18.11 -46.27
N GLN A 556 -5.65 18.26 -45.99
CA GLN A 556 -6.56 19.22 -46.63
C GLN A 556 -6.96 20.39 -45.72
N ASP A 557 -6.93 20.18 -44.40
CA ASP A 557 -7.24 21.20 -43.40
C ASP A 557 -5.95 21.87 -42.92
N TRP A 558 -5.82 23.18 -43.18
CA TRP A 558 -4.59 23.94 -42.97
C TRP A 558 -4.74 24.99 -41.87
N ASP A 559 -3.89 24.90 -40.84
CA ASP A 559 -3.83 25.82 -39.73
C ASP A 559 -2.64 26.77 -39.87
N VAL A 560 -2.87 28.07 -39.68
CA VAL A 560 -1.83 29.12 -39.78
C VAL A 560 -0.98 29.11 -38.51
N VAL A 561 0.33 28.89 -38.66
CA VAL A 561 1.32 28.94 -37.57
C VAL A 561 2.15 30.22 -37.58
N TRP A 562 2.17 30.92 -38.71
CA TRP A 562 2.78 32.25 -38.83
C TRP A 562 2.10 33.07 -39.91
N GLU A 563 1.95 34.37 -39.68
CA GLU A 563 1.46 35.34 -40.65
C GLU A 563 2.37 36.56 -40.68
N LYS A 564 2.61 37.10 -41.88
CA LYS A 564 3.38 38.32 -42.08
C LYS A 564 2.85 39.45 -41.19
N ASP A 565 3.74 40.02 -40.40
CA ASP A 565 3.54 41.25 -39.65
C ASP A 565 4.28 42.46 -40.26
N THR A 566 5.37 42.22 -40.99
CA THR A 566 6.25 43.25 -41.57
C THR A 566 6.88 42.84 -42.90
N THR A 567 7.56 43.78 -43.54
CA THR A 567 8.34 43.58 -44.79
C THR A 567 9.84 43.64 -44.47
N THR A 568 10.64 42.77 -45.08
CA THR A 568 12.09 42.69 -44.87
C THR A 568 12.85 42.88 -46.18
N LYS A 569 14.04 43.47 -46.11
CA LYS A 569 14.92 43.73 -47.28
C LYS A 569 16.18 42.88 -47.31
N ASP A 570 16.52 42.28 -46.17
CA ASP A 570 17.65 41.39 -45.97
C ASP A 570 17.12 40.14 -45.28
N PHE A 571 17.82 39.01 -45.44
CA PHE A 571 17.42 37.76 -44.80
C PHE A 571 17.28 37.93 -43.28
N LYS A 572 16.18 37.40 -42.75
CA LYS A 572 15.89 37.32 -41.32
C LYS A 572 15.53 35.88 -40.97
N LEU A 573 16.09 35.41 -39.87
CA LEU A 573 15.62 34.20 -39.22
C LEU A 573 14.23 34.48 -38.65
N GLN A 574 13.28 33.62 -39.00
CA GLN A 574 11.94 33.59 -38.47
C GLN A 574 11.69 32.21 -37.86
N GLU A 575 10.89 32.19 -36.79
CA GLU A 575 10.49 30.96 -36.11
C GLU A 575 8.97 30.91 -35.93
N ALA A 576 8.44 29.69 -35.86
CA ALA A 576 7.06 29.37 -35.49
C ALA A 576 7.04 28.14 -34.58
N GLU A 577 6.21 28.19 -33.54
CA GLU A 577 5.97 27.04 -32.67
C GLU A 577 4.97 26.08 -33.33
N LEU A 578 5.23 24.78 -33.23
CA LEU A 578 4.40 23.73 -33.82
C LEU A 578 3.70 22.88 -32.73
N LEU A 579 3.29 23.51 -31.63
CA LEU A 579 2.80 22.82 -30.42
C LEU A 579 1.60 21.90 -30.69
N ASP A 580 0.69 22.30 -31.58
CA ASP A 580 -0.53 21.55 -31.86
C ASP A 580 -0.31 20.32 -32.74
N VAL A 581 0.88 20.21 -33.36
CA VAL A 581 1.22 19.15 -34.32
C VAL A 581 2.43 18.31 -33.89
N GLY A 582 2.94 18.51 -32.67
CA GLY A 582 3.95 17.64 -32.06
C GLY A 582 3.48 16.18 -31.97
N GLY A 583 4.40 15.23 -32.15
CA GLY A 583 4.12 13.78 -32.12
C GLY A 583 3.33 13.24 -33.31
N GLN A 584 3.19 14.00 -34.40
CA GLN A 584 2.36 13.66 -35.55
C GLN A 584 3.12 13.78 -36.88
N LYS A 585 2.55 13.19 -37.94
CA LYS A 585 2.98 13.43 -39.32
C LYS A 585 2.33 14.69 -39.87
N VAL A 586 3.12 15.62 -40.38
CA VAL A 586 2.68 16.96 -40.77
C VAL A 586 3.22 17.37 -42.15
N MET A 587 2.49 18.23 -42.86
CA MET A 587 3.03 19.03 -43.96
C MET A 587 3.08 20.50 -43.54
N VAL A 588 4.20 21.17 -43.83
CA VAL A 588 4.37 22.63 -43.76
C VAL A 588 4.18 23.25 -45.15
N ARG A 589 3.51 24.40 -45.23
CA ARG A 589 3.31 25.17 -46.46
C ARG A 589 3.56 26.66 -46.27
N PHE A 590 4.41 27.23 -47.10
CA PHE A 590 4.53 28.67 -47.27
C PHE A 590 3.55 29.11 -48.37
N ARG A 591 2.65 30.04 -48.08
CA ARG A 591 1.62 30.49 -49.03
C ARG A 591 1.70 31.99 -49.24
N PHE A 592 1.73 32.40 -50.50
CA PHE A 592 1.69 33.79 -50.90
C PHE A 592 0.47 34.09 -51.78
N ASP A 593 -0.15 35.25 -51.58
CA ASP A 593 -1.24 35.76 -52.39
C ASP A 593 -1.20 37.29 -52.43
N SER A 594 -0.99 37.87 -53.61
CA SER A 594 -0.91 39.33 -53.74
C SER A 594 -2.22 40.05 -53.46
N VAL A 595 -3.34 39.32 -53.33
CA VAL A 595 -4.71 39.81 -53.10
C VAL A 595 -5.29 40.57 -54.31
N ASP A 596 -4.52 41.43 -54.94
CA ASP A 596 -4.85 42.17 -56.16
C ASP A 596 -3.65 42.31 -57.12
N SER A 597 -3.82 43.09 -58.19
CA SER A 597 -2.83 43.30 -59.26
C SER A 597 -2.03 44.61 -59.11
N GLY A 598 -2.31 45.41 -58.08
CA GLY A 598 -1.69 46.69 -57.82
C GLY A 598 -0.41 46.53 -56.98
N TYR A 599 0.52 47.47 -57.11
CA TYR A 599 1.71 47.56 -56.25
C TYR A 599 2.60 46.30 -56.16
N ASN A 600 2.52 45.35 -57.08
CA ASN A 600 3.29 44.09 -57.04
C ASN A 600 4.78 44.21 -57.45
N SER A 601 5.32 45.42 -57.67
CA SER A 601 6.70 45.64 -58.12
C SER A 601 7.73 45.62 -56.98
N TYR A 602 7.56 44.68 -56.06
CA TYR A 602 8.53 44.39 -55.01
C TYR A 602 9.16 43.02 -55.25
N GLU A 603 10.30 42.76 -54.61
CA GLU A 603 11.10 41.55 -54.86
C GLU A 603 10.39 40.24 -54.50
N GLY A 604 9.36 40.28 -53.65
CA GLY A 604 8.57 39.11 -53.29
C GLY A 604 9.15 38.37 -52.09
N TRP A 605 9.08 37.04 -52.12
CA TRP A 605 9.44 36.22 -50.95
C TRP A 605 10.55 35.23 -51.29
N LEU A 606 11.73 35.42 -50.70
CA LEU A 606 12.80 34.42 -50.69
C LEU A 606 12.78 33.64 -49.37
N ILE A 607 12.93 32.31 -49.44
CA ILE A 607 12.93 31.40 -48.28
C ILE A 607 14.15 30.48 -48.40
N ASP A 608 14.88 30.32 -47.31
CA ASP A 608 16.13 29.58 -47.24
C ASP A 608 16.31 28.91 -45.86
N ASP A 609 17.18 27.91 -45.76
CA ASP A 609 17.51 27.16 -44.53
C ASP A 609 16.28 26.76 -43.67
N ILE A 610 15.34 26.01 -44.25
CA ILE A 610 14.14 25.56 -43.53
C ILE A 610 14.55 24.43 -42.59
N THR A 611 14.35 24.61 -41.28
CA THR A 611 14.76 23.65 -40.25
C THR A 611 13.61 23.36 -39.29
N ILE A 612 13.39 22.09 -38.98
CA ILE A 612 12.51 21.65 -37.89
C ILE A 612 13.36 20.96 -36.85
N TYR A 613 13.21 21.38 -35.60
CA TYR A 613 14.01 20.90 -34.48
C TYR A 613 13.20 20.92 -33.19
N GLU A 614 13.63 20.14 -32.20
CA GLU A 614 13.13 20.25 -30.83
C GLU A 614 14.17 21.01 -29.98
N PRO A 615 13.79 22.11 -29.31
CA PRO A 615 14.72 22.83 -28.43
C PRO A 615 15.17 21.93 -27.28
N SER A 616 16.47 21.88 -27.00
CA SER A 616 16.97 21.25 -25.77
C SER A 616 16.46 22.00 -24.54
N GLU A 617 15.93 21.28 -23.54
CA GLU A 617 15.48 21.84 -22.25
C GLU A 617 16.58 22.62 -21.49
#